data_AF-A0A928JT40-F1
#
_entry.id   AF-A0A928JT40-F1
#
_cell.length_a   1.000
_cell.length_b   1.000
_cell.length_c   1.000
_cell.angle_alpha   90.00
_cell.angle_beta   90.00
_cell.angle_gamma   90.00
#
_symmetry.space_group_name_H-M   'P 1'
#
loop_
_entity.id
_entity.type
_entity.pdbx_description
1 polymer ?
#
loop_
_entity_poly.entity_id
_entity_poly.type
_entity_poly.pdbx_seq_one_letter_code
_entity_poly.pdbx_strand_id
1 'polypeptide(L)'
;MAEEFNNQNQQNNFNPQPVYQAAPVQKKKSKAPIIIGIIAGVIVLIIIIGALSGGNDDKKTVQSADSSTSANVEENSENQEPKEEKVKVGSTVTLSDYKVTFISCDTNYTKYESYFAPEKGNKVVRAEFEFENTSDSDVSLSGFECYADNKKCEGYYGADDDISPTLESVSPGRTFKAIVYYEVPKDSKSVELEMEDDIWGDSKTVFVIE
;
A
#
# COMPACT_ATOMS: atom_id res chain seq x y z
N MET A 1 -84.72 5.32 3.28
CA MET A 1 -84.27 4.10 3.97
C MET A 1 -82.95 3.75 3.28
N ALA A 2 -81.86 4.46 3.59
CA ALA A 2 -81.02 4.39 4.79
C ALA A 2 -80.13 3.14 4.75
N GLU A 3 -78.83 3.37 4.52
CA GLU A 3 -77.64 2.56 4.86
C GLU A 3 -76.43 3.43 4.44
N GLU A 4 -76.07 4.44 5.25
CA GLU A 4 -75.03 4.38 6.30
C GLU A 4 -73.62 4.08 5.78
N PHE A 5 -72.93 5.12 5.30
CA PHE A 5 -71.46 5.10 5.20
C PHE A 5 -70.86 5.39 6.58
N ASN A 6 -70.43 4.32 7.22
CA ASN A 6 -69.60 4.31 8.42
C ASN A 6 -68.18 4.79 8.06
N ASN A 7 -67.84 6.02 8.45
CA ASN A 7 -66.48 6.55 8.37
C ASN A 7 -65.82 6.46 9.75
N GLN A 8 -65.06 5.39 9.98
CA GLN A 8 -64.17 5.26 11.13
C GLN A 8 -62.74 4.97 10.67
N ASN A 9 -61.87 5.93 11.01
CA ASN A 9 -60.55 5.73 11.60
C ASN A 9 -59.52 4.92 10.80
N GLN A 10 -58.65 5.64 10.09
CA GLN A 10 -57.23 5.33 10.12
C GLN A 10 -56.48 6.52 10.69
N GLN A 11 -56.12 6.42 11.98
CA GLN A 11 -55.19 7.32 12.64
C GLN A 11 -53.81 7.16 11.99
N ASN A 12 -53.30 8.25 11.41
CA ASN A 12 -51.92 8.38 10.98
C ASN A 12 -51.01 8.30 12.21
N ASN A 13 -50.34 7.17 12.41
CA ASN A 13 -49.32 6.99 13.44
C ASN A 13 -48.01 7.60 12.95
N PHE A 14 -47.82 8.90 13.18
CA PHE A 14 -46.52 9.55 12.99
C PHE A 14 -45.65 9.23 14.20
N ASN A 15 -44.67 8.34 14.02
CA ASN A 15 -43.66 8.07 15.04
C ASN A 15 -42.52 9.12 14.90
N PRO A 16 -42.35 10.07 15.84
CA PRO A 16 -41.27 11.03 15.73
C PRO A 16 -39.92 10.32 16.00
N GLN A 17 -38.96 10.54 15.10
CA GLN A 17 -37.57 10.07 15.27
C GLN A 17 -36.93 10.76 16.49
N PRO A 18 -36.13 10.05 17.31
CA PRO A 18 -35.44 10.67 18.44
C PRO A 18 -34.38 11.66 17.96
N VAL A 19 -34.40 12.87 18.51
CA VAL A 19 -33.37 13.89 18.29
C VAL A 19 -32.08 13.43 18.99
N TYR A 20 -31.04 13.12 18.22
CA TYR A 20 -29.71 12.83 18.77
C TYR A 20 -29.10 14.12 19.35
N GLN A 21 -28.94 14.17 20.67
CA GLN A 21 -28.05 15.14 21.32
C GLN A 21 -26.64 14.55 21.35
N ALA A 22 -25.66 15.28 20.81
CA ALA A 22 -24.26 14.90 20.88
C ALA A 22 -23.77 14.87 22.34
N ALA A 23 -23.16 13.77 22.77
CA ALA A 23 -22.53 13.68 24.09
C ALA A 23 -21.33 14.65 24.20
N PRO A 24 -21.07 15.25 25.37
CA PRO A 24 -19.94 16.17 25.54
C PRO A 24 -18.60 15.44 25.35
N VAL A 25 -17.76 15.96 24.46
CA VAL A 25 -16.42 15.46 24.18
C VAL A 25 -15.53 15.59 25.42
N GLN A 26 -15.25 14.47 26.08
CA GLN A 26 -14.30 14.37 27.19
C GLN A 26 -12.87 14.42 26.62
N LYS A 27 -12.18 15.57 26.73
CA LYS A 27 -10.75 15.68 26.44
C LYS A 27 -9.94 14.89 27.47
N LYS A 28 -9.41 13.72 27.08
CA LYS A 28 -8.47 12.95 27.92
C LYS A 28 -7.03 13.41 27.64
N LYS A 29 -6.35 13.82 28.71
CA LYS A 29 -4.97 14.35 28.71
C LYS A 29 -3.97 13.29 28.28
N SER A 30 -3.07 13.61 27.35
CA SER A 30 -1.94 12.76 26.97
C SER A 30 -0.89 12.72 28.11
N LYS A 31 -0.26 11.57 28.30
CA LYS A 31 0.96 11.42 29.09
C LYS A 31 2.07 11.01 28.13
N ALA A 32 3.12 11.82 28.02
CA ALA A 32 4.31 11.50 27.24
C ALA A 32 5.12 10.35 27.91
N PRO A 33 5.79 9.48 27.15
CA PRO A 33 6.60 8.38 27.70
C PRO A 33 8.00 8.84 28.11
N ILE A 34 8.49 8.29 29.22
CA ILE A 34 9.89 8.38 29.65
C ILE A 34 10.66 7.26 28.91
N ILE A 35 11.46 7.62 27.91
CA ILE A 35 12.42 6.70 27.26
C ILE A 35 13.83 7.20 27.56
N ILE A 36 14.39 6.76 28.70
CA ILE A 36 15.83 6.77 28.94
C ILE A 36 16.15 5.50 29.72
N GLY A 37 16.59 4.45 29.03
CA GLY A 37 17.05 3.23 29.73
C GLY A 37 17.30 1.97 28.91
N ILE A 38 16.81 1.85 27.67
CA ILE A 38 16.91 0.58 26.91
C ILE A 38 18.08 0.56 25.91
N ILE A 39 18.54 1.72 25.43
CA ILE A 39 19.61 1.80 24.41
C ILE A 39 21.01 1.46 24.98
N ALA A 40 21.22 1.60 26.29
CA ALA A 40 22.50 1.25 26.93
C ALA A 40 22.67 -0.26 27.20
N GLY A 41 21.57 -1.05 27.23
CA GLY A 41 21.63 -2.48 27.53
C GLY A 41 22.08 -3.35 26.35
N VAL A 42 21.71 -2.96 25.12
CA VAL A 42 21.98 -3.75 23.91
C VAL A 42 23.45 -3.62 23.45
N ILE A 43 24.09 -2.47 23.68
CA ILE A 43 25.48 -2.22 23.28
C ILE A 43 26.49 -3.02 24.15
N VAL A 44 26.15 -3.34 25.40
CA VAL A 44 27.02 -4.13 26.28
C VAL A 44 27.00 -5.63 25.93
N LEU A 45 25.95 -6.12 25.28
CA LEU A 45 25.79 -7.56 24.96
C LEU A 45 26.59 -7.98 23.72
N ILE A 46 26.93 -7.04 22.82
CA ILE A 46 27.72 -7.31 21.61
C ILE A 46 29.23 -7.41 21.90
N ILE A 47 29.71 -6.87 23.02
CA ILE A 47 31.14 -6.88 23.36
C ILE A 47 31.62 -8.22 23.97
N ILE A 48 30.71 -9.10 24.41
CA ILE A 48 31.09 -10.32 25.14
C ILE A 48 31.32 -11.53 24.20
N ILE A 49 30.96 -11.48 22.92
CA ILE A 49 31.12 -12.63 21.99
C ILE A 49 32.34 -12.49 21.05
N GLY A 50 33.07 -11.37 21.10
CA GLY A 50 34.19 -11.08 20.19
C GLY A 50 35.59 -11.45 20.67
N ALA A 51 35.76 -12.29 21.70
CA ALA A 51 37.09 -12.59 22.26
C ALA A 51 37.27 -14.06 22.65
N LEU A 52 37.43 -14.95 21.66
CA LEU A 52 38.24 -16.17 21.81
C LEU A 52 39.04 -16.41 20.52
N SER A 53 40.32 -16.09 20.60
CA SER A 53 41.35 -16.36 19.60
C SER A 53 41.97 -17.75 19.80
N GLY A 54 42.41 -18.38 18.70
CA GLY A 54 43.39 -19.48 18.65
C GLY A 54 42.89 -20.68 17.84
N GLY A 55 43.58 -21.25 16.86
CA GLY A 55 44.90 -21.02 16.26
C GLY A 55 45.26 -22.24 15.38
N ASN A 56 45.99 -21.97 14.28
CA ASN A 56 46.92 -22.82 13.52
C ASN A 56 46.51 -24.03 12.62
N ASP A 57 47.07 -23.90 11.39
CA ASP A 57 47.75 -24.86 10.50
C ASP A 57 47.03 -25.70 9.41
N ASP A 58 47.48 -25.38 8.18
CA ASP A 58 47.69 -26.21 6.98
C ASP A 58 46.53 -26.98 6.30
N LYS A 59 46.09 -26.45 5.14
CA LYS A 59 46.32 -27.13 3.85
C LYS A 59 46.07 -26.22 2.63
N LYS A 60 47.09 -26.15 1.77
CA LYS A 60 47.01 -25.73 0.37
C LYS A 60 45.89 -26.45 -0.39
N THR A 61 45.13 -25.72 -1.20
CA THR A 61 45.01 -26.03 -2.64
C THR A 61 44.82 -24.73 -3.42
N VAL A 62 45.64 -24.58 -4.47
CA VAL A 62 45.65 -23.46 -5.42
C VAL A 62 44.87 -23.89 -6.66
N GLN A 63 44.03 -23.01 -7.22
CA GLN A 63 43.99 -22.83 -8.67
C GLN A 63 43.63 -21.38 -9.03
N SER A 64 44.61 -20.68 -9.56
CA SER A 64 44.50 -19.39 -10.24
C SER A 64 43.99 -19.58 -11.67
N ALA A 65 43.33 -18.56 -12.21
CA ALA A 65 43.49 -18.15 -13.59
C ALA A 65 43.66 -16.63 -13.61
N ASP A 66 44.90 -16.23 -13.88
CA ASP A 66 45.40 -14.88 -14.11
C ASP A 66 45.07 -14.43 -15.55
N SER A 67 44.85 -13.14 -15.76
CA SER A 67 45.55 -12.36 -16.82
C SER A 67 45.15 -10.89 -16.77
N SER A 68 46.09 -10.12 -16.24
CA SER A 68 46.31 -8.67 -16.35
C SER A 68 45.97 -7.98 -17.69
N THR A 69 45.47 -6.75 -17.61
CA THR A 69 45.86 -5.60 -18.47
C THR A 69 45.40 -4.30 -17.82
N SER A 70 46.35 -3.41 -17.53
CA SER A 70 46.10 -1.99 -17.22
C SER A 70 45.80 -1.23 -18.51
N ALA A 71 44.68 -0.52 -18.55
CA ALA A 71 44.47 0.62 -19.43
C ALA A 71 43.61 1.65 -18.69
N ASN A 72 44.11 2.88 -18.70
CA ASN A 72 43.50 4.07 -18.12
C ASN A 72 42.32 4.50 -18.98
N VAL A 73 41.13 4.65 -18.39
CA VAL A 73 39.99 5.36 -18.99
C VAL A 73 39.32 6.18 -17.89
N GLU A 74 39.38 7.50 -18.06
CA GLU A 74 38.50 8.45 -17.40
C GLU A 74 37.04 8.06 -17.73
N GLU A 75 36.24 7.76 -16.71
CA GLU A 75 34.80 7.64 -16.88
C GLU A 75 34.11 8.50 -15.81
N ASN A 76 33.76 9.69 -16.30
CA ASN A 76 32.67 10.55 -15.88
C ASN A 76 31.77 9.93 -14.81
N SER A 77 31.88 10.42 -13.56
CA SER A 77 30.86 10.20 -12.53
C SER A 77 29.57 10.90 -12.95
N GLU A 78 28.82 10.24 -13.82
CA GLU A 78 27.40 10.50 -13.94
C GLU A 78 26.79 9.94 -12.66
N ASN A 79 26.43 10.86 -11.78
CA ASN A 79 25.67 10.62 -10.57
C ASN A 79 24.32 10.03 -10.98
N GLN A 80 24.29 8.71 -11.21
CA GLN A 80 23.04 7.97 -11.36
C GLN A 80 22.36 7.98 -10.00
N GLU A 81 21.36 8.84 -9.91
CA GLU A 81 20.26 8.72 -8.99
C GLU A 81 19.82 7.24 -8.93
N PRO A 82 19.52 6.69 -7.73
CA PRO A 82 19.14 5.29 -7.62
C PRO A 82 17.97 5.01 -8.54
N LYS A 83 18.18 4.15 -9.54
CA LYS A 83 17.13 3.74 -10.46
C LYS A 83 16.11 2.94 -9.64
N GLU A 84 15.04 3.58 -9.19
CA GLU A 84 13.92 2.90 -8.56
C GLU A 84 13.46 1.77 -9.49
N GLU A 85 13.60 0.54 -9.02
CA GLU A 85 13.22 -0.64 -9.78
C GLU A 85 11.70 -0.73 -9.79
N LYS A 86 11.10 -0.32 -10.91
CA LYS A 86 9.65 -0.30 -11.07
C LYS A 86 9.07 -1.72 -10.98
N VAL A 87 8.01 -1.87 -10.19
CA VAL A 87 7.37 -3.16 -9.89
C VAL A 87 6.36 -3.51 -10.98
N LYS A 88 6.37 -4.77 -11.43
CA LYS A 88 5.44 -5.26 -12.47
C LYS A 88 4.44 -6.28 -11.91
N VAL A 89 3.35 -6.48 -12.64
CA VAL A 89 2.36 -7.54 -12.36
C VAL A 89 3.07 -8.89 -12.19
N GLY A 90 2.68 -9.64 -11.16
CA GLY A 90 3.28 -10.92 -10.76
C GLY A 90 4.47 -10.80 -9.81
N SER A 91 4.94 -9.58 -9.51
CA SER A 91 6.08 -9.35 -8.61
C SER A 91 5.63 -9.11 -7.17
N THR A 92 6.51 -9.45 -6.22
CA THR A 92 6.34 -9.13 -4.79
C THR A 92 7.49 -8.25 -4.34
N VAL A 93 7.17 -7.13 -3.70
CA VAL A 93 8.13 -6.28 -2.98
C VAL A 93 8.06 -6.62 -1.49
N THR A 94 9.23 -6.73 -0.86
CA THR A 94 9.35 -6.88 0.60
C THR A 94 9.77 -5.55 1.19
N LEU A 95 8.90 -4.97 2.01
CA LEU A 95 9.17 -3.78 2.81
C LEU A 95 9.55 -4.22 4.23
N SER A 96 9.84 -3.26 5.12
CA SER A 96 10.29 -3.58 6.48
C SER A 96 9.27 -4.39 7.28
N ASP A 97 7.99 -3.99 7.22
CA ASP A 97 6.95 -4.56 8.09
C ASP A 97 5.95 -5.46 7.36
N TYR A 98 5.93 -5.42 6.02
CA TYR A 98 4.99 -6.19 5.21
C TYR A 98 5.53 -6.44 3.79
N LYS A 99 4.87 -7.34 3.07
CA LYS A 99 5.09 -7.55 1.64
C LYS A 99 3.89 -7.08 0.84
N VAL A 100 4.15 -6.65 -0.40
CA VAL A 100 3.11 -6.29 -1.38
C VAL A 100 3.32 -7.08 -2.65
N THR A 101 2.32 -7.84 -3.06
CA THR A 101 2.29 -8.57 -4.32
C THR A 101 1.34 -7.87 -5.29
N PHE A 102 1.84 -7.48 -6.46
CA PHE A 102 1.00 -6.94 -7.53
C PHE A 102 0.41 -8.11 -8.32
N ILE A 103 -0.81 -8.55 -7.96
CA ILE A 103 -1.39 -9.80 -8.46
C ILE A 103 -1.77 -9.70 -9.92
N SER A 104 -2.60 -8.72 -10.27
CA SER A 104 -3.17 -8.60 -11.61
C SER A 104 -3.54 -7.16 -11.95
N CYS A 105 -3.60 -6.86 -13.24
CA CYS A 105 -4.06 -5.59 -13.75
C CYS A 105 -4.91 -5.80 -15.01
N ASP A 106 -6.16 -5.34 -14.98
CA ASP A 106 -7.00 -5.20 -16.18
C ASP A 106 -6.96 -3.75 -16.63
N THR A 107 -6.28 -3.50 -17.75
CA THR A 107 -6.06 -2.14 -18.27
C THR A 107 -7.24 -1.59 -19.05
N ASN A 108 -8.31 -2.37 -19.22
CA ASN A 108 -9.52 -1.99 -19.94
C ASN A 108 -10.75 -2.65 -19.30
N TYR A 109 -10.89 -2.42 -18.00
CA TYR A 109 -12.02 -2.93 -17.22
C TYR A 109 -13.34 -2.34 -17.74
N THR A 110 -14.36 -3.17 -17.85
CA THR A 110 -15.66 -2.81 -18.47
C THR A 110 -16.87 -3.29 -17.68
N LYS A 111 -16.68 -3.92 -16.51
CA LYS A 111 -17.77 -4.38 -15.66
C LYS A 111 -18.23 -3.24 -14.74
N TYR A 112 -19.05 -2.39 -15.30
CA TYR A 112 -19.72 -1.30 -14.61
C TYR A 112 -21.03 -0.99 -15.29
N GLU A 113 -21.94 -0.38 -14.54
CA GLU A 113 -23.22 0.07 -15.10
C GLU A 113 -23.03 1.27 -16.03
N SER A 114 -23.91 1.41 -17.02
CA SER A 114 -23.78 2.45 -18.06
C SER A 114 -23.74 3.89 -17.52
N TYR A 115 -24.39 4.16 -16.38
CA TYR A 115 -24.37 5.48 -15.74
C TYR A 115 -23.07 5.78 -14.99
N PHE A 116 -22.24 4.76 -14.76
CA PHE A 116 -20.89 4.86 -14.23
C PHE A 116 -19.82 4.79 -15.34
N ALA A 117 -20.19 4.84 -16.62
CA ALA A 117 -19.21 4.83 -17.68
C ALA A 117 -18.14 5.93 -17.47
N PRO A 118 -16.85 5.63 -17.70
CA PRO A 118 -15.78 6.60 -17.53
C PRO A 118 -15.96 7.77 -18.50
N GLU A 119 -15.29 8.88 -18.22
CA GLU A 119 -15.36 10.06 -19.07
C GLU A 119 -14.96 9.75 -20.52
N LYS A 120 -15.52 10.51 -21.45
CA LYS A 120 -15.23 10.31 -22.88
C LYS A 120 -13.74 10.51 -23.15
N GLY A 121 -13.08 9.45 -23.61
CA GLY A 121 -11.64 9.43 -23.87
C GLY A 121 -10.86 8.63 -22.83
N ASN A 122 -11.49 8.29 -21.71
CA ASN A 122 -10.90 7.48 -20.67
C ASN A 122 -11.31 6.00 -20.80
N LYS A 123 -10.55 5.17 -20.09
CA LYS A 123 -10.79 3.76 -19.80
C LYS A 123 -10.62 3.55 -18.30
N VAL A 124 -11.18 2.47 -17.77
CA VAL A 124 -10.98 2.09 -16.37
C VAL A 124 -9.83 1.08 -16.30
N VAL A 125 -8.86 1.35 -15.44
CA VAL A 125 -7.84 0.38 -15.03
C VAL A 125 -8.23 -0.20 -13.68
N ARG A 126 -8.17 -1.52 -13.53
CA ARG A 126 -8.38 -2.26 -12.27
C ARG A 126 -7.08 -2.98 -11.90
N ALA A 127 -6.54 -2.72 -10.72
CA ALA A 127 -5.34 -3.38 -10.22
C ALA A 127 -5.63 -4.11 -8.89
N GLU A 128 -5.14 -5.34 -8.76
CA GLU A 128 -5.30 -6.18 -7.57
C GLU A 128 -3.97 -6.42 -6.89
N PHE A 129 -3.96 -6.27 -5.57
CA PHE A 129 -2.80 -6.42 -4.71
C PHE A 129 -3.08 -7.36 -3.55
N GLU A 130 -2.05 -8.04 -3.06
CA GLU A 130 -2.08 -8.76 -1.79
C GLU A 130 -0.98 -8.25 -0.87
N PHE A 131 -1.40 -7.89 0.33
CA PHE A 131 -0.56 -7.46 1.43
C PHE A 131 -0.39 -8.61 2.40
N GLU A 132 0.82 -8.82 2.88
CA GLU A 132 1.14 -9.79 3.94
C GLU A 132 1.86 -9.05 5.07
N ASN A 133 1.24 -8.94 6.24
CA ASN A 133 1.92 -8.35 7.40
C ASN A 133 2.94 -9.35 7.96
N THR A 134 4.21 -8.99 7.87
CA THR A 134 5.35 -9.80 8.33
C THR A 134 5.96 -9.32 9.65
N SER A 135 5.39 -8.27 10.25
CA SER A 135 5.79 -7.73 11.56
C SER A 135 5.08 -8.43 12.72
N ASP A 136 5.41 -8.03 13.96
CA ASP A 136 4.78 -8.48 15.20
C ASP A 136 3.69 -7.53 15.73
N SER A 137 3.39 -6.44 15.01
CA SER A 137 2.34 -5.47 15.32
C SER A 137 1.33 -5.30 14.17
N ASP A 138 0.19 -4.66 14.43
CA ASP A 138 -0.72 -4.27 13.34
C ASP A 138 -0.01 -3.27 12.40
N VAL A 139 -0.15 -3.47 11.09
CA VAL A 139 0.40 -2.57 10.06
C VAL A 139 -0.76 -1.84 9.39
N SER A 140 -0.70 -0.52 9.37
CA SER A 140 -1.63 0.31 8.59
C SER A 140 -1.11 0.47 7.17
N LEU A 141 -1.96 0.16 6.19
CA LEU A 141 -1.63 0.24 4.77
C LEU A 141 -1.95 1.63 4.20
N SER A 142 -1.08 2.09 3.31
CA SER A 142 -1.26 3.32 2.55
C SER A 142 -2.22 3.10 1.38
N GLY A 143 -2.86 4.20 0.95
CA GLY A 143 -3.61 4.22 -0.30
C GLY A 143 -2.69 4.16 -1.51
N PHE A 144 -3.30 3.95 -2.68
CA PHE A 144 -2.63 4.10 -3.96
C PHE A 144 -2.97 5.45 -4.58
N GLU A 145 -2.02 5.99 -5.31
CA GLU A 145 -2.22 7.11 -6.23
C GLU A 145 -1.90 6.65 -7.65
N CYS A 146 -2.56 7.22 -8.65
CA CYS A 146 -2.36 6.84 -10.04
C CYS A 146 -1.92 8.04 -10.87
N TYR A 147 -0.94 7.81 -11.75
CA TYR A 147 -0.45 8.81 -12.68
C TYR A 147 -0.41 8.25 -14.10
N ALA A 148 -0.94 9.01 -15.05
CA ALA A 148 -0.83 8.73 -16.49
C ALA A 148 -0.07 9.88 -17.16
N ASP A 149 1.05 9.57 -17.82
CA ASP A 149 1.95 10.56 -18.42
C ASP A 149 2.30 11.71 -17.45
N ASN A 150 2.61 11.36 -16.19
CA ASN A 150 2.90 12.27 -15.07
C ASN A 150 1.73 13.16 -14.60
N LYS A 151 0.49 12.86 -14.98
CA LYS A 151 -0.70 13.55 -14.49
C LYS A 151 -1.50 12.65 -13.58
N LYS A 152 -1.93 13.17 -12.43
CA LYS A 152 -2.75 12.43 -11.47
C LYS A 152 -4.06 12.01 -12.14
N CYS A 153 -4.42 10.73 -11.98
CA CYS A 153 -5.66 10.13 -12.44
C CYS A 153 -6.72 10.19 -11.34
N GLU A 154 -7.99 10.18 -11.75
CA GLU A 154 -9.11 10.12 -10.82
C GLU A 154 -9.39 8.68 -10.40
N GLY A 155 -9.68 8.48 -9.12
CA GLY A 155 -10.16 7.19 -8.61
C GLY A 155 -11.54 6.86 -9.19
N TYR A 156 -11.75 5.60 -9.54
CA TYR A 156 -13.00 5.12 -10.11
C TYR A 156 -13.78 4.27 -9.10
N TYR A 157 -15.05 4.60 -8.84
CA TYR A 157 -15.86 3.96 -7.79
C TYR A 157 -17.14 3.31 -8.31
N GLY A 158 -17.29 3.22 -9.64
CA GLY A 158 -18.47 2.66 -10.29
C GLY A 158 -18.33 1.20 -10.72
N ALA A 159 -17.36 0.47 -10.16
CA ALA A 159 -17.12 -0.94 -10.49
C ALA A 159 -18.23 -1.83 -9.89
N ASP A 160 -18.57 -2.91 -10.61
CA ASP A 160 -19.62 -3.87 -10.21
C ASP A 160 -19.07 -5.08 -9.42
N ASP A 161 -17.83 -5.02 -8.94
CA ASP A 161 -17.24 -5.99 -8.01
C ASP A 161 -16.93 -5.35 -6.65
N ASP A 162 -16.61 -6.19 -5.67
CA ASP A 162 -16.32 -5.73 -4.30
C ASP A 162 -15.13 -4.77 -4.31
N ILE A 163 -15.40 -3.51 -3.95
CA ILE A 163 -14.38 -2.50 -3.68
C ILE A 163 -13.72 -2.87 -2.37
N SER A 164 -12.43 -3.20 -2.44
CA SER A 164 -11.64 -3.41 -1.23
C SER A 164 -11.05 -2.07 -0.77
N PRO A 165 -11.33 -1.62 0.47
CA PRO A 165 -10.77 -0.38 1.01
C PRO A 165 -9.24 -0.46 1.04
N THR A 166 -8.55 0.50 0.45
CA THR A 166 -7.07 0.56 0.48
C THR A 166 -6.50 1.04 1.81
N LEU A 167 -7.34 1.59 2.69
CA LEU A 167 -6.96 2.12 4.00
C LEU A 167 -7.33 1.14 5.10
N GLU A 168 -6.62 0.02 5.15
CA GLU A 168 -6.87 -1.05 6.12
C GLU A 168 -5.70 -1.23 7.08
N SER A 169 -6.00 -1.85 8.22
CA SER A 169 -4.97 -2.34 9.14
C SER A 169 -4.95 -3.85 9.16
N VAL A 170 -3.77 -4.43 8.91
CA VAL A 170 -3.56 -5.87 8.83
C VAL A 170 -2.86 -6.34 10.09
N SER A 171 -3.45 -7.27 10.84
CA SER A 171 -2.82 -7.83 12.03
C SER A 171 -1.63 -8.77 11.71
N PRO A 172 -0.72 -9.01 12.67
CA PRO A 172 0.46 -9.84 12.47
C PRO A 172 0.17 -11.19 11.81
N GLY A 173 0.96 -11.53 10.78
CA GLY A 173 0.88 -12.80 10.07
C GLY A 173 -0.39 -13.00 9.23
N ARG A 174 -1.18 -11.94 9.01
CA ARG A 174 -2.39 -12.00 8.16
C ARG A 174 -2.13 -11.37 6.80
N THR A 175 -3.01 -11.72 5.86
CA THR A 175 -3.05 -11.15 4.53
C THR A 175 -4.30 -10.32 4.30
N PHE A 176 -4.20 -9.37 3.38
CA PHE A 176 -5.30 -8.53 2.92
C PHE A 176 -5.20 -8.34 1.41
N LYS A 177 -6.33 -8.44 0.71
CA LYS A 177 -6.38 -8.18 -0.73
C LYS A 177 -7.03 -6.83 -0.99
N ALA A 178 -6.34 -5.97 -1.72
CA ALA A 178 -6.86 -4.68 -2.15
C ALA A 178 -7.11 -4.70 -3.66
N ILE A 179 -8.16 -4.00 -4.08
CA ILE A 179 -8.43 -3.76 -5.50
C ILE A 179 -8.69 -2.28 -5.67
N VAL A 180 -7.97 -1.66 -6.60
CA VAL A 180 -8.07 -0.23 -6.91
C VAL A 180 -8.48 -0.02 -8.34
N TYR A 181 -9.19 1.08 -8.59
CA TYR A 181 -9.63 1.45 -9.91
C TYR A 181 -9.35 2.92 -10.17
N TYR A 182 -8.92 3.23 -11.39
CA TYR A 182 -8.67 4.59 -11.83
C TYR A 182 -9.20 4.81 -13.25
N GLU A 183 -9.69 6.01 -13.50
CA GLU A 183 -9.93 6.48 -14.85
C GLU A 183 -8.64 7.00 -15.46
N VAL A 184 -8.28 6.43 -16.61
CA VAL A 184 -7.01 6.70 -17.30
C VAL A 184 -7.29 7.08 -18.76
N PRO A 185 -6.64 8.12 -19.32
CA PRO A 185 -6.76 8.44 -20.73
C PRO A 185 -6.35 7.26 -21.62
N LYS A 186 -7.14 6.97 -22.66
CA LYS A 186 -6.90 5.82 -23.55
C LYS A 186 -5.59 5.87 -24.32
N ASP A 187 -5.07 7.07 -24.56
CA ASP A 187 -3.87 7.34 -25.34
C ASP A 187 -2.59 7.51 -24.49
N SER A 188 -2.69 7.32 -23.17
CA SER A 188 -1.56 7.40 -22.23
C SER A 188 -0.40 6.50 -22.66
N LYS A 189 0.84 6.97 -22.46
CA LYS A 189 2.07 6.23 -22.81
C LYS A 189 2.72 5.56 -21.61
N SER A 190 2.59 6.14 -20.42
CA SER A 190 2.90 5.48 -19.16
C SER A 190 1.71 5.59 -18.21
N VAL A 191 1.54 4.55 -17.40
CA VAL A 191 0.58 4.54 -16.30
C VAL A 191 1.26 3.88 -15.11
N GLU A 192 1.25 4.55 -13.97
CA GLU A 192 1.94 4.14 -12.76
C GLU A 192 1.00 4.26 -11.56
N LEU A 193 1.10 3.31 -10.64
CA LEU A 193 0.49 3.38 -9.32
C LEU A 193 1.61 3.61 -8.29
N GLU A 194 1.45 4.61 -7.45
CA GLU A 194 2.35 4.91 -6.34
C GLU A 194 1.70 4.51 -5.02
N MET A 195 2.46 3.88 -4.13
CA MET A 195 2.06 3.58 -2.77
C MET A 195 3.16 4.05 -1.82
N GLU A 196 2.80 4.75 -0.75
CA GLU A 196 3.74 5.09 0.33
C GLU A 196 4.09 3.80 1.10
N ASP A 197 5.38 3.53 1.27
CA ASP A 197 5.84 2.32 1.96
C ASP A 197 5.51 2.36 3.46
N ASP A 198 5.55 3.57 4.03
CA ASP A 198 5.18 3.90 5.41
C ASP A 198 4.44 5.24 5.41
N ILE A 199 3.30 5.30 6.12
CA ILE A 199 2.45 6.50 6.28
C ILE A 199 3.22 7.66 6.96
N TRP A 200 4.32 7.38 7.64
CA TRP A 200 5.18 8.38 8.30
C TRP A 200 6.44 8.72 7.52
N GLY A 201 6.73 7.99 6.44
CA GLY A 201 7.93 8.12 5.63
C GLY A 201 7.70 8.85 4.32
N ASP A 202 8.80 9.13 3.61
CA ASP A 202 8.78 9.74 2.27
C ASP A 202 9.03 8.72 1.15
N SER A 203 9.28 7.44 1.48
CA SER A 203 9.58 6.41 0.48
C SER A 203 8.31 5.84 -0.14
N LYS A 204 8.40 5.54 -1.44
CA LYS A 204 7.28 5.03 -2.23
C LYS A 204 7.72 3.85 -3.05
N THR A 205 6.79 2.92 -3.22
CA THR A 205 6.87 1.86 -4.22
C THR A 205 6.06 2.25 -5.45
N VAL A 206 6.67 2.14 -6.64
CA VAL A 206 6.04 2.43 -7.93
C VAL A 206 5.74 1.14 -8.68
N PHE A 207 4.47 0.94 -9.02
CA PHE A 207 3.97 -0.18 -9.82
C PHE A 207 3.62 0.28 -11.23
N VAL A 208 4.20 -0.34 -12.25
CA VAL A 208 3.95 0.01 -13.66
C VAL A 208 2.82 -0.82 -14.23
N ILE A 209 1.91 -0.14 -14.92
CA ILE A 209 0.84 -0.75 -15.71
C ILE A 209 1.30 -0.83 -17.17
N GLU A 210 1.43 -2.05 -17.67
CA GLU A 210 1.84 -2.37 -19.05
C GLU A 210 0.66 -2.71 -19.97
#